data_AF-A0A7W1Z9C6-F1
#
_entry.id   AF-A0A7W1Z9C6-F1
#
_cell.length_a   1.000
_cell.length_b   1.000
_cell.length_c   1.000
_cell.angle_alpha   90.00
_cell.angle_beta   90.00
_cell.angle_gamma   90.00
#
_symmetry.space_group_name_H-M   'P 1'
#
loop_
_entity.id
_entity.type
_entity.pdbx_description
1 polymer ?
#
loop_
_entity_poly.entity_id
_entity_poly.type
_entity_poly.pdbx_seq_one_letter_code
_entity_poly.pdbx_strand_id
1 'polypeptide(L)'
;MAAELAIFDVDDVVVRYDGDVRVDQLARRLGRPADEVTVAVFDSGIEDEADAGRLDAETYLAAISERIGTTVSRDAWVSSRAAQRGLTQRCSRSWRESPSRSRLRC
;
A
#
# COMPACT_ATOMS: atom_id res chain seq x y z
N MET A 1 11.83 -11.90 -29.99
CA MET A 1 12.50 -11.87 -28.68
C MET A 1 11.45 -12.21 -27.63
N ALA A 2 11.59 -13.31 -26.90
CA ALA A 2 10.69 -13.67 -25.81
C ALA A 2 11.44 -13.44 -24.49
N ALA A 3 10.80 -12.78 -23.51
CA ALA A 3 11.37 -12.66 -22.16
C ALA A 3 11.22 -13.99 -21.42
N GLU A 4 12.32 -14.47 -20.81
CA GLU A 4 12.33 -15.71 -20.03
C GLU A 4 11.90 -15.50 -18.57
N LEU A 5 12.04 -14.26 -18.06
CA LEU A 5 11.63 -13.86 -16.71
C LEU A 5 11.02 -12.46 -16.75
N ALA A 6 9.94 -12.27 -16.00
CA ALA A 6 9.31 -10.98 -15.76
C ALA A 6 9.06 -10.79 -14.26
N ILE A 7 9.48 -9.65 -13.72
CA ILE A 7 9.16 -9.20 -12.38
C ILE A 7 8.20 -8.02 -12.55
N PHE A 8 7.06 -8.09 -11.87
CA PHE A 8 6.06 -7.03 -11.87
C PHE A 8 6.09 -6.36 -10.51
N ASP A 9 6.11 -5.03 -10.53
CA ASP A 9 5.76 -4.24 -9.35
C ASP A 9 4.29 -4.49 -8.97
N VAL A 10 3.91 -4.10 -7.74
CA VAL A 10 2.57 -4.34 -7.21
C VAL A 10 1.66 -3.14 -7.48
N ASP A 11 2.04 -1.97 -6.97
CA ASP A 11 1.20 -0.78 -6.99
C ASP A 11 1.20 -0.13 -8.38
N ASP A 12 0.01 0.21 -8.87
CA ASP A 12 -0.30 0.66 -10.24
C ASP A 12 0.12 -0.26 -11.40
N VAL A 13 0.68 -1.44 -11.10
CA VAL A 13 1.00 -2.48 -12.08
C VAL A 13 0.07 -3.68 -11.94
N VAL A 14 0.01 -4.31 -10.76
CA VAL A 14 -0.86 -5.48 -10.50
C VAL A 14 -2.19 -5.03 -9.88
N VAL A 15 -2.15 -4.04 -8.98
CA VAL A 15 -3.33 -3.45 -8.36
C VAL A 15 -3.35 -1.95 -8.61
N ARG A 16 -4.54 -1.35 -8.64
CA ARG A 16 -4.66 0.11 -8.64
C ARG A 16 -4.30 0.57 -7.25
N TYR A 17 -3.43 1.56 -7.16
CA TYR A 17 -3.10 2.24 -5.93
C TYR A 17 -3.80 3.60 -5.89
N ASP A 18 -4.40 3.94 -4.76
CA ASP A 18 -5.08 5.22 -4.57
C ASP A 18 -4.80 5.74 -3.15
N GLY A 19 -3.67 6.44 -2.99
CA GLY A 19 -3.20 6.95 -1.70
C GLY A 19 -4.20 7.89 -1.02
N ASP A 20 -4.89 8.72 -1.81
CA ASP A 20 -5.90 9.66 -1.32
C ASP A 20 -7.08 8.93 -0.66
N VAL A 21 -7.53 7.81 -1.23
CA VAL A 21 -8.57 6.97 -0.62
C VAL A 21 -8.14 6.45 0.76
N ARG A 22 -6.87 6.05 0.93
CA ARG A 22 -6.36 5.63 2.24
C ARG A 22 -6.36 6.78 3.23
N VAL A 23 -5.86 7.96 2.82
CA VAL A 23 -5.82 9.16 3.67
C VAL A 23 -7.22 9.50 4.13
N ASP A 24 -8.18 9.59 3.21
CA ASP A 24 -9.56 9.94 3.51
C ASP A 24 -10.23 8.94 4.46
N GLN A 25 -10.04 7.63 4.23
CA GLN A 25 -10.59 6.59 5.09
C GLN A 25 -10.01 6.66 6.50
N LEU A 26 -8.69 6.84 6.61
CA LEU A 26 -8.01 6.91 7.89
C LEU A 26 -8.38 8.19 8.65
N ALA A 27 -8.36 9.34 7.99
CA ALA A 27 -8.79 10.63 8.53
C ALA A 27 -10.22 10.57 9.11
N ARG A 28 -11.17 10.00 8.36
CA ARG A 28 -12.56 9.81 8.81
C ARG A 28 -12.66 8.92 10.04
N ARG A 29 -11.88 7.82 10.10
CA ARG A 29 -11.88 6.89 11.24
C ARG A 29 -11.26 7.49 12.49
N LEU A 30 -10.24 8.33 12.33
CA LEU A 30 -9.52 8.97 13.43
C LEU A 30 -10.18 10.28 13.89
N GLY A 31 -11.12 10.83 13.10
CA GLY A 31 -11.69 12.15 13.35
C GLY A 31 -10.64 13.26 13.20
N ARG A 32 -9.72 13.10 12.24
CA ARG A 32 -8.60 14.02 12.01
C ARG A 32 -8.66 14.63 10.60
N PRO A 33 -8.12 15.84 10.41
CA PRO A 33 -7.95 16.42 9.08
C PRO A 33 -7.11 15.52 8.16
N ALA A 34 -7.47 15.46 6.87
CA ALA A 34 -6.78 14.63 5.89
C ALA A 34 -5.32 15.08 5.66
N ASP A 35 -5.05 16.38 5.70
CA ASP A 35 -3.72 16.96 5.60
C ASP A 35 -2.80 16.54 6.77
N GLU A 36 -3.33 16.47 8.00
CA GLU A 36 -2.55 15.94 9.13
C GLU A 36 -2.19 14.47 8.94
N VAL A 37 -3.10 13.66 8.37
CA VAL A 37 -2.84 12.26 8.04
C VAL A 37 -1.81 12.15 6.92
N THR A 38 -1.92 12.96 5.87
CA THR A 38 -0.93 13.01 4.78
C THR A 38 0.46 13.33 5.30
N VAL A 39 0.58 14.38 6.13
CA VAL A 39 1.87 14.78 6.69
C VAL A 39 2.46 13.66 7.55
N ALA A 40 1.65 13.05 8.42
CA ALA A 40 2.12 12.01 9.32
C ALA A 40 2.56 10.74 8.56
N VAL A 41 1.85 10.36 7.50
CA VAL A 41 2.07 9.11 6.77
C VAL A 41 3.09 9.28 5.65
N PHE A 42 2.93 10.28 4.79
CA PHE A 42 3.69 10.40 3.54
C PHE A 42 4.83 11.41 3.63
N ASP A 43 4.63 12.56 4.29
CA ASP A 43 5.65 13.62 4.31
C ASP A 43 6.67 13.48 5.46
N SER A 44 6.42 12.58 6.42
CA SER A 44 7.27 12.43 7.61
C SER A 44 8.51 11.55 7.40
N GLY A 45 8.64 10.92 6.23
CA GLY A 45 9.69 9.93 5.93
C GLY A 45 9.49 8.56 6.59
N ILE A 46 8.40 8.36 7.33
CA ILE A 46 8.16 7.10 8.06
C ILE A 46 7.90 5.90 7.13
N GLU A 47 7.29 6.12 5.96
CA GLU A 47 7.14 5.05 4.95
C GLU A 47 8.50 4.61 4.42
N ASP A 48 9.44 5.53 4.15
CA ASP A 48 10.79 5.19 3.69
C ASP A 48 11.58 4.37 4.73
N GLU A 49 11.42 4.69 6.01
CA GLU A 49 11.99 3.92 7.12
C GLU A 49 11.39 2.51 7.19
N ALA A 50 10.07 2.39 7.02
CA ALA A 50 9.36 1.12 7.04
C ALA A 50 9.72 0.25 5.82
N ASP A 51 9.75 0.82 4.62
CA ASP A 51 10.06 0.13 3.36
C ASP A 51 11.50 -0.37 3.33
N ALA A 52 12.41 0.35 3.99
CA ALA A 52 13.78 -0.10 4.19
C ALA A 52 13.95 -1.14 5.32
N GLY A 53 12.86 -1.54 5.99
CA GLY A 53 12.86 -2.52 7.08
C GLY A 53 13.45 -2.02 8.39
N ARG A 54 13.53 -0.70 8.60
CA ARG A 54 14.07 -0.11 9.84
C ARG A 54 13.04 -0.07 10.97
N LEU A 55 11.75 -0.22 10.64
CA LEU A 55 10.64 -0.23 11.60
C LEU A 55 9.87 -1.55 11.47
N ASP A 56 9.58 -2.18 12.61
CA ASP A 56 8.55 -3.22 12.65
C ASP A 56 7.14 -2.60 12.66
N ALA A 57 6.12 -3.45 12.50
CA ALA A 57 4.75 -3.01 12.38
C ALA A 57 4.22 -2.28 13.64
N GLU A 58 4.64 -2.70 14.84
CA GLU A 58 4.22 -2.06 16.08
C GLU A 58 4.85 -0.67 16.24
N THR A 59 6.16 -0.56 16.03
CA THR A 59 6.92 0.68 16.13
C THR A 59 6.44 1.70 15.11
N TYR A 60 6.18 1.23 13.88
CA TYR A 60 5.63 2.04 12.81
C TYR A 60 4.25 2.64 13.18
N LEU A 61 3.30 1.84 13.67
CA LEU A 61 1.98 2.33 14.06
C LEU A 61 2.04 3.27 15.28
N ALA A 62 2.92 3.00 16.24
CA ALA A 62 3.13 3.89 17.38
C ALA A 62 3.65 5.26 16.93
N ALA A 63 4.64 5.28 16.05
CA ALA A 63 5.23 6.51 15.53
C ALA A 63 4.27 7.35 14.68
N ILE A 64 3.34 6.71 13.95
CA ILE A 64 2.24 7.41 13.27
C ILE A 64 1.22 7.95 14.27
N SER A 65 0.85 7.16 15.28
CA SER A 65 -0.10 7.58 16.32
C SER A 65 0.40 8.83 17.05
N GLU A 66 1.69 8.88 17.37
CA GLU A 66 2.34 10.03 17.98
C GLU A 66 2.26 11.27 17.08
N ARG A 67 2.57 11.14 15.78
CA ARG A 67 2.53 12.24 14.81
C ARG A 67 1.13 12.82 14.61
N ILE A 68 0.11 11.98 14.57
CA ILE A 68 -1.29 12.41 14.39
C ILE A 68 -1.87 12.96 15.71
N GLY A 69 -1.33 12.53 16.86
CA GLY A 69 -1.83 12.87 18.18
C GLY A 69 -3.05 12.05 18.61
N THR A 70 -3.28 10.89 17.99
CA THR A 70 -4.34 9.95 18.35
C THR A 70 -3.95 8.53 18.03
N THR A 71 -4.49 7.56 18.76
CA THR A 71 -4.17 6.14 18.57
C THR A 71 -4.66 5.64 17.21
N VAL A 72 -3.72 5.22 16.37
CA VAL A 72 -4.00 4.51 15.12
C VAL A 72 -4.04 3.02 15.39
N SER A 73 -5.25 2.45 15.43
CA SER A 73 -5.40 1.01 15.63
C SER A 73 -4.96 0.24 14.38
N ARG A 74 -4.47 -0.99 14.59
CA ARG A 74 -4.13 -1.92 13.50
C ARG A 74 -5.32 -2.14 12.55
N ASP A 75 -6.54 -2.22 13.08
CA ASP A 75 -7.75 -2.40 12.27
C ASP A 75 -8.03 -1.17 11.38
N ALA A 76 -7.99 0.04 11.94
CA ALA A 76 -8.17 1.27 11.17
C ALA A 76 -7.11 1.40 10.08
N TRP A 77 -5.88 1.01 10.39
CA TRP A 77 -4.77 1.01 9.46
C TRP A 77 -4.93 0.03 8.30
N VAL A 78 -5.17 -1.25 8.62
CA VAL A 78 -5.29 -2.33 7.63
C VAL A 78 -6.51 -2.12 6.75
N SER A 79 -7.65 -1.73 7.32
CA SER A 79 -8.86 -1.45 6.55
C SER A 79 -8.67 -0.29 5.57
N SER A 80 -7.97 0.78 5.97
CA SER A 80 -7.67 1.91 5.09
C SER A 80 -6.69 1.53 3.97
N ARG A 81 -5.67 0.70 4.25
CA ARG A 81 -4.77 0.15 3.21
C ARG A 81 -5.48 -0.84 2.27
N ALA A 82 -6.49 -1.56 2.74
CA ALA A 82 -7.28 -2.44 1.87
C ALA A 82 -8.18 -1.62 0.94
N ALA A 83 -8.82 -0.57 1.46
CA ALA A 83 -9.71 0.31 0.69
C ALA A 83 -8.99 1.05 -0.46
N GLN A 84 -7.70 1.34 -0.31
CA GLN A 84 -6.88 2.02 -1.31
C GLN A 84 -6.63 1.18 -2.57
N ARG A 85 -6.85 -0.14 -2.51
CA ARG A 85 -6.49 -1.08 -3.59
C ARG A 85 -7.72 -1.49 -4.39
N GLY A 86 -7.61 -1.44 -5.71
CA GLY A 86 -8.55 -2.04 -6.66
C GLY A 86 -7.86 -3.04 -7.58
N LEU A 87 -8.61 -3.98 -8.19
CA LEU A 87 -8.03 -4.88 -9.19
C LEU A 87 -7.74 -4.11 -10.50
N THR A 88 -6.51 -4.16 -11.00
CA THR A 88 -6.24 -3.72 -12.38
C THR A 88 -6.57 -4.85 -13.36
N GLN A 89 -7.33 -4.56 -14.41
CA GLN A 89 -7.67 -5.56 -15.44
C GLN A 89 -6.50 -5.83 -16.41
N ARG A 90 -5.45 -5.00 -16.39
CA ARG A 90 -4.45 -4.92 -17.47
C ARG A 90 -3.33 -5.95 -17.37
N CYS A 91 -2.68 -6.08 -16.21
CA CYS A 91 -1.60 -7.08 -16.01
C CYS A 91 -2.11 -8.52 -16.04
N SER A 92 -3.32 -8.77 -15.52
CA SER A 92 -3.89 -10.12 -15.48
C SER A 92 -4.19 -10.70 -16.87
N ARG A 93 -4.45 -9.86 -17.88
CA ARG A 93 -4.75 -10.28 -19.26
C ARG A 93 -3.46 -10.60 -20.05
N SER A 94 -2.48 -9.70 -19.99
CA SER A 94 -1.16 -9.90 -20.60
C SER A 94 -0.43 -11.13 -20.03
N TRP A 95 -0.53 -11.38 -18.72
CA TRP A 95 0.03 -12.58 -18.09
C TRP A 95 -0.73 -13.87 -18.49
N ARG A 96 -2.07 -13.82 -18.60
CA ARG A 96 -2.88 -14.98 -19.05
C ARG A 96 -2.55 -15.40 -20.49
N GLU A 97 -2.23 -14.44 -21.34
CA GLU A 97 -1.98 -14.63 -22.77
C GLU A 97 -0.51 -14.95 -23.09
N SER A 98 0.37 -14.98 -22.07
CA SER A 98 1.81 -15.21 -22.25
C SER A 98 2.14 -16.69 -22.53
N PRO A 99 2.92 -17.01 -23.58
CA PRO A 99 3.28 -18.39 -23.96
C PRO A 99 4.12 -19.15 -22.90
N SER A 100 4.74 -18.44 -21.95
CA SER A 100 5.61 -18.99 -20.91
C SER A 100 4.88 -19.69 -19.76
N ARG A 101 3.54 -19.68 -19.73
CA ARG A 101 2.70 -20.31 -18.69
C ARG A 101 2.95 -21.81 -18.50
N SER A 102 3.44 -22.52 -19.51
CA SER A 102 3.59 -23.98 -19.47
C SER A 102 4.66 -24.49 -18.48
N ARG A 103 5.48 -23.62 -17.91
CA ARG A 103 6.63 -24.01 -17.05
C ARG A 103 6.50 -23.72 -15.56
N LEU A 104 5.44 -23.04 -15.12
CA LEU A 104 5.23 -22.76 -13.69
C LEU A 104 4.05 -23.59 -13.19
N ARG A 105 4.36 -24.81 -12.73
CA ARG A 105 3.49 -25.54 -11.80
C ARG A 105 3.73 -24.95 -10.41
N CYS A 106 2.70 -24.34 -9.83
CA CYS A 106 2.59 -24.27 -8.38
C CYS A 106 2.35 -25.69 -7.84
#